data_AF-A0A8C6F1X2-F1
#
_entry.id   AF-A0A8C6F1X2-F1
#
_cell.length_a   1.000
_cell.length_b   1.000
_cell.length_c   1.000
_cell.angle_alpha   90.00
_cell.angle_beta   90.00
_cell.angle_gamma   90.00
#
_symmetry.space_group_name_H-M   'P 1'
#
loop_
_entity.id
_entity.type
_entity.pdbx_description
1 polymer ?
#
loop_
_entity_poly.entity_id
_entity_poly.type
_entity_poly.pdbx_seq_one_letter_code
_entity_poly.pdbx_strand_id
1 'polypeptide(L)'
;MMMLGFIYMKGNSAREAQVWEMLRRLEVRPSKYHPLFGCPRRLIMEDFVQLRYLNYQLVSHTNPPACEFSWGPRSDLETSKTKVLGFVAKLHKKEPQRWPVQYREALADEGDRGSVRARARANANAGAGIHPW
;
A
#
# COMPACT_ATOMS: atom_id res chain seq x y z
N MET A 1 2.64 -7.56 -0.97
CA MET A 1 3.81 -6.67 -0.72
C MET A 1 4.38 -6.03 -1.98
N MET A 2 4.66 -6.77 -3.06
CA MET A 2 5.29 -6.20 -4.26
C MET A 2 4.50 -5.03 -4.91
N MET A 3 3.19 -5.18 -5.06
CA MET A 3 2.31 -4.11 -5.58
C MET A 3 2.31 -2.86 -4.69
N LEU A 4 2.14 -3.04 -3.38
CA LEU A 4 2.19 -1.95 -2.40
C LEU A 4 3.53 -1.22 -2.41
N GLY A 5 4.63 -1.99 -2.53
CA GLY A 5 5.97 -1.46 -2.72
C GLY A 5 6.07 -0.59 -3.96
N PHE A 6 5.63 -1.08 -5.12
CA PHE A 6 5.69 -0.30 -6.35
C PHE A 6 4.90 1.02 -6.26
N ILE A 7 3.67 0.97 -5.74
CA ILE A 7 2.83 2.17 -5.56
C ILE A 7 3.50 3.16 -4.60
N TYR A 8 4.04 2.65 -3.49
CA TYR A 8 4.75 3.48 -2.52
C TYR A 8 5.97 4.16 -3.13
N MET A 9 6.75 3.44 -3.93
CA MET A 9 7.91 3.98 -4.65
C MET A 9 7.54 5.00 -5.73
N LYS A 10 6.27 5.04 -6.16
CA LYS A 10 5.73 6.05 -7.10
C LYS A 10 5.12 7.27 -6.41
N GLY A 11 5.19 7.35 -5.08
CA GLY A 11 4.65 8.48 -4.30
C GLY A 11 3.23 8.23 -3.82
N ASN A 12 2.95 7.04 -3.32
CA ASN A 12 1.66 6.58 -2.77
C ASN A 12 0.51 6.40 -3.78
N SER A 13 0.70 6.80 -5.04
CA SER A 13 -0.21 6.53 -6.15
C SER A 13 0.57 6.05 -7.37
N ALA A 14 0.00 5.14 -8.15
CA ALA A 14 0.54 4.71 -9.43
C ALA A 14 -0.56 4.57 -10.47
N ARG A 15 -0.30 5.05 -11.69
CA ARG A 15 -1.24 4.89 -12.82
C ARG A 15 -1.42 3.42 -13.16
N GLU A 16 -2.64 3.04 -13.53
CA GLU A 16 -2.98 1.69 -13.96
C GLU A 16 -2.01 1.19 -15.05
N ALA A 17 -1.70 2.03 -16.04
CA ALA A 17 -0.76 1.69 -17.10
C ALA A 17 0.64 1.32 -16.58
N GLN A 18 1.15 2.02 -15.56
CA GLN A 18 2.47 1.77 -14.97
C GLN A 18 2.48 0.47 -14.16
N VAL A 19 1.38 0.19 -13.47
CA VAL A 19 1.18 -1.07 -12.75
C VAL A 19 1.18 -2.25 -13.73
N TRP A 20 0.43 -2.15 -14.82
CA TRP A 20 0.44 -3.17 -15.88
C TRP A 20 1.81 -3.34 -16.53
N GLU A 21 2.55 -2.26 -16.73
CA GLU A 21 3.90 -2.32 -17.28
C GLU A 21 4.89 -3.03 -16.34
N MET A 22 4.80 -2.76 -15.02
CA MET A 22 5.60 -3.49 -14.03
C MET A 22 5.29 -4.99 -14.08
N LEU A 23 4.00 -5.37 -14.14
CA LEU A 23 3.60 -6.76 -14.20
C LEU A 23 4.06 -7.44 -15.48
N ARG A 24 4.01 -6.75 -16.62
CA ARG A 24 4.57 -7.25 -17.87
C ARG A 24 6.07 -7.53 -17.77
N ARG A 25 6.84 -6.66 -17.08
CA ARG A 25 8.28 -6.89 -16.81
C ARG A 25 8.53 -8.09 -15.90
N LEU A 26 7.57 -8.43 -15.04
CA LEU A 26 7.60 -9.62 -14.19
C LEU A 26 7.01 -10.85 -14.90
N GLU A 27 6.85 -10.80 -16.23
CA GLU A 27 6.26 -11.83 -17.08
C GLU A 27 4.78 -12.17 -16.77
N VAL A 28 4.13 -11.37 -15.93
CA VAL A 28 2.71 -11.47 -15.61
C VAL A 28 1.91 -10.74 -16.70
N ARG A 29 1.42 -11.50 -17.67
CA ARG A 29 0.63 -10.96 -18.79
C ARG A 29 -0.85 -10.85 -18.43
N PRO A 30 -1.50 -9.68 -18.58
CA PRO A 30 -2.89 -9.47 -18.18
C PRO A 30 -3.90 -10.34 -18.94
N SER A 31 -3.58 -10.77 -20.15
CA SER A 31 -4.43 -11.56 -21.04
C SER A 31 -4.16 -13.07 -21.01
N LYS A 32 -3.15 -13.53 -20.24
CA LYS A 32 -2.84 -14.95 -20.13
C LYS A 32 -3.07 -15.45 -18.72
N TYR A 33 -3.68 -16.62 -18.61
CA TYR A 33 -3.76 -17.35 -17.36
C TYR A 33 -2.34 -17.66 -16.86
N HIS A 34 -2.04 -17.28 -15.63
CA HIS A 34 -0.79 -17.56 -14.96
C HIS A 34 -1.02 -18.69 -13.95
N PRO A 35 -0.25 -19.79 -13.99
CA PRO A 35 -0.49 -20.97 -13.14
C PRO A 35 -0.59 -20.69 -11.64
N LEU A 36 0.18 -19.71 -11.14
CA LEU A 36 0.19 -19.31 -9.73
C LEU A 36 -0.78 -18.17 -9.38
N PHE A 37 -1.20 -17.36 -10.35
CA PHE A 37 -1.94 -16.10 -10.11
C PHE A 37 -3.31 -16.07 -10.80
N GLY A 38 -3.68 -17.14 -11.49
CA GLY A 38 -4.89 -17.21 -12.30
C GLY A 38 -4.88 -16.12 -13.39
N CYS A 39 -6.00 -15.42 -13.54
CA CYS A 39 -6.09 -14.27 -14.44
C CYS A 39 -5.57 -13.01 -13.72
N PRO A 40 -4.42 -12.43 -14.12
CA PRO A 40 -3.83 -11.31 -13.38
C PRO A 40 -4.71 -10.06 -13.35
N ARG A 41 -5.53 -9.87 -14.40
CA ARG A 41 -6.53 -8.79 -14.43
C ARG A 41 -7.57 -8.95 -13.33
N ARG A 42 -8.01 -10.19 -13.11
CA ARG A 42 -9.01 -10.54 -12.12
C ARG A 42 -8.44 -10.48 -10.71
N LEU A 43 -7.24 -10.99 -10.50
CA LEU A 43 -6.53 -10.91 -9.21
C LEU A 43 -6.38 -9.45 -8.72
N ILE A 44 -6.08 -8.50 -9.61
CA ILE A 44 -5.90 -7.10 -9.23
C ILE A 44 -7.23 -6.40 -8.97
N MET A 45 -8.17 -6.51 -9.90
CA MET A 45 -9.45 -5.80 -9.79
C MET A 45 -10.41 -6.44 -8.80
N GLU A 46 -10.46 -7.76 -8.70
CA GLU A 46 -11.30 -8.46 -7.73
C GLU A 46 -10.53 -8.56 -6.41
N ASP A 47 -9.46 -9.34 -6.31
CA ASP A 47 -8.90 -9.61 -4.98
C ASP A 47 -8.26 -8.38 -4.32
N PHE A 48 -7.45 -7.59 -5.03
CA PHE A 48 -6.79 -6.45 -4.37
C PHE A 48 -7.71 -5.24 -4.13
N VAL A 49 -8.62 -4.91 -5.05
CA VAL A 49 -9.55 -3.77 -4.87
C VAL A 49 -10.76 -4.16 -4.02
N GLN A 50 -11.37 -5.34 -4.24
CA GLN A 50 -12.54 -5.79 -3.47
C GLN A 50 -12.18 -6.08 -2.01
N LEU A 51 -10.99 -6.64 -1.74
CA LEU A 51 -10.50 -6.81 -0.37
C LEU A 51 -9.92 -5.51 0.23
N ARG A 52 -10.01 -4.38 -0.47
CA ARG A 52 -9.60 -3.05 0.02
C ARG A 52 -8.11 -2.94 0.36
N TYR A 53 -7.26 -3.75 -0.27
CA TYR A 53 -5.81 -3.55 -0.24
C TYR A 53 -5.37 -2.40 -1.15
N LEU A 54 -6.08 -2.21 -2.26
CA LEU A 54 -5.86 -1.11 -3.19
C LEU A 54 -7.15 -0.31 -3.32
N ASN A 55 -7.02 1.01 -3.42
CA ASN A 55 -8.07 1.87 -3.91
C ASN A 55 -7.84 2.11 -5.39
N TYR A 56 -8.90 2.02 -6.19
CA TYR A 56 -8.88 2.33 -7.62
C TYR A 56 -9.73 3.58 -7.85
N GLN A 57 -9.10 4.66 -8.32
CA GLN A 57 -9.75 5.95 -8.48
C GLN A 57 -9.44 6.55 -9.85
N LEU A 58 -10.45 7.19 -10.45
CA LEU A 58 -10.28 7.98 -11.66
C LEU A 58 -9.61 9.30 -11.31
N VAL A 59 -8.57 9.65 -12.06
CA VAL A 59 -7.89 10.94 -11.91
C VAL A 59 -8.67 11.98 -12.68
N SER A 60 -9.41 12.81 -11.95
CA SER A 60 -10.05 14.01 -12.50
C SER A 60 -9.01 14.86 -13.25
N HIS A 61 -9.38 15.41 -14.41
CA HIS A 61 -8.55 16.29 -15.25
C HIS A 61 -7.46 15.63 -16.12
N THR A 62 -7.55 14.33 -16.38
CA THR A 62 -6.71 13.67 -17.41
C THR A 62 -7.53 13.42 -18.68
N ASN A 63 -7.00 13.83 -19.85
CA ASN A 63 -7.57 13.52 -21.16
C ASN A 63 -6.53 12.73 -21.99
N PRO A 64 -6.70 11.42 -22.19
CA PRO A 64 -7.84 10.57 -21.82
C PRO A 64 -7.90 10.27 -20.30
N PRO A 65 -9.06 9.81 -19.78
CA PRO A 65 -9.23 9.47 -18.38
C PRO A 65 -8.21 8.42 -17.94
N ALA A 66 -7.37 8.77 -16.97
CA ALA A 66 -6.40 7.88 -16.37
C ALA A 66 -6.92 7.38 -15.02
N CYS A 67 -6.74 6.10 -14.78
CA CYS A 67 -7.04 5.49 -13.48
C CYS A 67 -5.75 5.29 -12.69
N GLU A 68 -5.85 5.46 -11.38
CA GLU A 68 -4.74 5.32 -10.44
C GLU A 68 -5.08 4.34 -9.32
N PHE A 69 -4.04 3.62 -8.89
CA PHE A 69 -4.05 2.74 -7.74
C PHE A 69 -3.31 3.40 -6.58
N SER A 70 -3.95 3.44 -5.42
CA SER A 70 -3.36 3.86 -4.16
C SER A 70 -3.56 2.78 -3.08
N TRP A 71 -2.90 2.92 -1.94
CA TRP A 71 -3.11 1.98 -0.83
C TRP A 71 -4.53 2.08 -0.30
N GLY A 72 -5.14 0.92 -0.06
CA GLY A 72 -6.45 0.81 0.56
C GLY A 72 -6.37 0.69 2.09
N PRO A 73 -7.50 0.89 2.78
CA PRO A 73 -7.53 0.90 4.25
C PRO A 73 -7.06 -0.42 4.88
N ARG A 74 -7.23 -1.55 4.17
CA ARG A 74 -6.75 -2.84 4.66
C ARG A 74 -5.23 -2.94 4.62
N SER A 75 -4.61 -2.39 3.58
CA SER A 75 -3.14 -2.28 3.49
C SER A 75 -2.59 -1.43 4.63
N ASP A 76 -3.24 -0.32 4.93
CA ASP A 76 -2.83 0.55 6.03
C ASP A 76 -2.98 -0.13 7.40
N LEU A 77 -3.88 -1.10 7.56
CA LEU A 77 -4.01 -1.86 8.80
C LEU A 77 -2.98 -2.99 8.90
N GLU A 78 -2.81 -3.77 7.84
CA GLU A 78 -1.99 -4.99 7.85
C GLU A 78 -0.49 -4.70 7.68
N THR A 79 -0.15 -3.63 6.97
CA THR A 79 1.24 -3.24 6.73
C THR A 79 1.53 -1.80 7.15
N SER A 80 2.80 -1.43 7.11
CA SER A 80 3.26 -0.05 7.34
C SER A 80 4.22 0.36 6.23
N LYS A 81 4.36 1.67 6.01
CA LYS A 81 5.31 2.20 5.02
C LYS A 81 6.73 1.73 5.31
N THR A 82 7.13 1.65 6.59
CA THR A 82 8.42 1.09 7.02
C THR A 82 8.59 -0.38 6.63
N LYS A 83 7.57 -1.23 6.87
CA LYS A 83 7.63 -2.65 6.47
C LYS A 83 7.77 -2.82 4.96
N VAL A 84 7.00 -2.05 4.19
CA VAL A 84 7.06 -2.11 2.73
C VAL A 84 8.38 -1.57 2.20
N LEU A 85 8.90 -0.47 2.75
CA LEU A 85 10.21 0.05 2.39
C LEU A 85 11.32 -0.96 2.71
N GLY A 86 11.25 -1.64 3.86
CA GLY A 86 12.17 -2.71 4.22
C GLY A 86 12.11 -3.88 3.23
N PHE A 87 10.92 -4.25 2.75
CA PHE A 87 10.77 -5.25 1.69
C PHE A 87 11.42 -4.81 0.37
N VAL A 88 11.18 -3.57 -0.07
CA VAL A 88 11.78 -3.01 -1.30
C VAL A 88 13.30 -2.95 -1.19
N ALA A 89 13.82 -2.51 -0.04
CA ALA A 89 15.25 -2.47 0.26
C ALA A 89 15.89 -3.85 0.13
N LYS A 90 15.28 -4.88 0.74
CA LYS A 90 15.73 -6.28 0.63
C LYS A 90 15.70 -6.77 -0.82
N LEU A 91 14.62 -6.51 -1.56
CA LEU A 91 14.47 -6.94 -2.95
C LEU A 91 15.58 -6.35 -3.84
N HIS A 92 15.93 -5.09 -3.63
CA HIS A 92 16.98 -4.40 -4.38
C HIS A 92 18.39 -4.59 -3.82
N LYS A 93 18.55 -5.33 -2.70
CA LYS A 93 19.81 -5.46 -1.95
C LYS A 93 20.45 -4.10 -1.62
N LYS A 94 19.61 -3.14 -1.23
CA LYS A 94 20.02 -1.77 -0.88
C LYS A 94 19.48 -1.41 0.49
N GLU A 95 20.05 -0.40 1.11
CA GLU A 95 19.53 0.15 2.35
C GLU A 95 18.27 1.00 2.10
N PRO A 96 17.29 1.02 3.03
CA PRO A 96 16.10 1.87 2.96
C PRO A 96 16.43 3.36 2.77
N GLN A 97 17.56 3.80 3.33
CA GLN A 97 18.06 5.18 3.27
C GLN A 97 18.41 5.64 1.85
N ARG A 98 18.60 4.70 0.90
CA ARG A 98 18.82 5.01 -0.52
C ARG A 98 17.62 5.71 -1.17
N TRP A 99 16.46 5.66 -0.52
CA TRP A 99 15.23 6.36 -0.89
C TRP A 99 14.86 7.35 0.20
N PRO A 100 15.54 8.52 0.29
CA PRO A 100 15.41 9.41 1.43
C PRO A 100 14.01 9.99 1.61
N VAL A 101 13.29 10.24 0.50
CA VAL A 101 11.90 10.74 0.54
C VAL A 101 10.99 9.70 1.19
N GLN A 102 11.03 8.47 0.69
CA GLN A 102 10.26 7.35 1.22
C GLN A 102 10.68 7.04 2.66
N TYR A 103 11.97 7.00 2.96
CA TYR A 103 12.45 6.73 4.32
C TYR A 103 11.92 7.75 5.34
N ARG A 104 11.95 9.05 5.02
CA ARG A 104 11.37 10.10 5.88
C ARG A 104 9.87 9.94 6.06
N GLU A 105 9.16 9.63 4.97
CA GLU A 105 7.71 9.40 5.02
C GLU A 105 7.34 8.18 5.87
N ALA A 106 8.12 7.09 5.76
CA ALA A 106 7.93 5.89 6.55
C ALA A 106 8.12 6.16 8.05
N LEU A 107 9.14 6.95 8.41
CA LEU A 107 9.37 7.35 9.81
C LEU A 107 8.23 8.24 10.35
N ALA A 108 7.73 9.18 9.53
CA ALA A 108 6.60 10.02 9.92
C ALA A 108 5.33 9.20 10.15
N ASP A 109 5.03 8.26 9.24
CA ASP A 109 3.90 7.33 9.36
C ASP A 109 3.97 6.48 10.62
N GLU A 110 5.15 5.96 10.98
CA GLU A 110 5.32 5.22 12.23
C GLU A 110 5.12 6.09 13.48
N GLY A 111 5.60 7.34 13.47
CA GLY A 111 5.39 8.29 14.55
C GLY A 111 3.90 8.59 14.76
N ASP A 112 3.18 8.90 13.69
CA ASP A 112 1.74 9.20 13.75
C ASP A 112 0.93 7.99 14.24
N ARG A 113 1.24 6.80 13.72
CA ARG A 113 0.58 5.55 14.17
C ARG A 113 0.88 5.24 15.62
N GLY A 114 2.10 5.51 16.09
CA GLY A 114 2.49 5.40 17.49
C GLY A 114 1.66 6.32 18.39
N SER A 115 1.51 7.59 17.99
CA SER A 115 0.71 8.59 18.69
C SER A 115 -0.77 8.21 18.75
N VAL A 116 -1.36 7.78 17.63
CA VAL A 116 -2.76 7.33 17.57
C VAL A 116 -2.99 6.13 18.50
N ARG A 117 -2.07 5.15 18.50
CA ARG A 117 -2.15 3.98 19.40
C ARG A 117 -2.01 4.37 20.87
N ALA A 118 -1.11 5.30 21.20
CA ALA A 118 -0.95 5.79 22.56
C ALA A 118 -2.22 6.50 23.06
N ARG A 119 -2.82 7.35 22.22
CA ARG A 119 -4.09 8.04 22.53
C ARG A 119 -5.24 7.04 22.71
N ALA A 120 -5.36 6.03 21.85
CA ALA A 120 -6.37 5.00 21.98
C ALA A 120 -6.23 4.21 23.30
N ARG A 121 -4.99 3.87 23.69
CA ARG A 121 -4.70 3.19 24.97
C ARG A 121 -5.04 4.07 26.17
N ALA A 122 -4.68 5.36 26.13
CA ALA A 122 -5.01 6.31 27.21
C ALA A 122 -6.52 6.45 27.38
N ASN A 123 -7.27 6.54 26.27
CA ASN A 123 -8.73 6.63 26.29
C ASN A 123 -9.40 5.35 26.83
N ALA A 124 -8.88 4.18 26.45
CA ALA A 124 -9.36 2.89 26.97
C ALA A 124 -9.11 2.76 28.49
N ASN A 125 -7.96 3.23 28.97
CA ASN A 125 -7.63 3.21 30.40
C ASN A 125 -8.46 4.21 31.22
N ALA A 126 -8.80 5.37 30.64
CA ALA A 126 -9.69 6.35 31.26
C ALA A 126 -11.15 5.87 31.35
N GLY A 127 -11.63 5.12 30.35
CA GLY A 127 -12.96 4.52 30.36
C GLY A 127 -13.13 3.36 31.35
N ALA A 128 -12.03 2.69 31.73
CA ALA A 128 -12.04 1.59 32.70
C ALA A 128 -12.07 2.06 34.17
N GLY A 129 -11.84 3.35 34.44
CA GLY A 129 -11.76 3.91 35.79
C GLY A 129 -13.08 4.43 36.37
N ILE A 130 -14.21 4.30 35.65
CA ILE A 130 -15.51 4.82 36.09
C ILE A 130 -16.49 3.66 36.27
N HIS A 131 -16.36 2.92 37.37
CA HIS A 131 -17.47 2.15 37.92
C HIS A 131 -17.36 2.09 39.44
N PRO A 132 -18.01 3.02 40.17
CA PRO A 132 -18.24 2.86 41.60
C PRO A 132 -19.57 2.12 41.81
N TRP A 133 -19.53 0.98 42.49
CA TRP A 133 -20.61 0.48 43.32
C TRP A 133 -20.00 0.10 44.67
#